data_AF-A0A9D2FC36-F1
#
_entry.id   AF-A0A9D2FC36-F1
#
_cell.length_a   1.000
_cell.length_b   1.000
_cell.length_c   1.000
_cell.angle_alpha   90.00
_cell.angle_beta   90.00
_cell.angle_gamma   90.00
#
_symmetry.space_group_name_H-M   'P 1'
#
loop_
_entity.id
_entity.type
_entity.pdbx_description
1 polymer ?
#
loop_
_entity_poly.entity_id
_entity_poly.type
_entity_poly.pdbx_seq_one_letter_code
_entity_poly.pdbx_strand_id
1 'polypeptide(L)'
;MFRGVNKRIIEMCNTQDEYFEKVILFVSPSKSALNGEEIMKQADAYVRRLGSAGEIQERKQQKKRSRIRSVLQIGSAVLAGAGIMFCLIQFTPLF
;
A
#
# COMPACT_ATOMS: atom_id res chain seq x y z
N MET A 1 -35.35 23.75 -0.07
CA MET A 1 -35.72 22.36 -0.40
C MET A 1 -34.49 21.47 -0.24
N PHE A 2 -34.43 20.67 0.83
CA PHE A 2 -33.45 19.57 0.90
C PHE A 2 -34.11 18.33 0.28
N ARG A 3 -33.74 17.99 -0.95
CA ARG A 3 -34.06 16.67 -1.50
C ARG A 3 -33.24 15.66 -0.71
N GLY A 4 -33.91 14.80 0.06
CA GLY A 4 -33.27 13.75 0.83
C GLY A 4 -32.45 12.86 -0.11
N VAL A 5 -31.13 12.95 -0.01
CA VAL A 5 -30.23 12.02 -0.69
C VAL A 5 -29.79 11.01 0.37
N ASN A 6 -30.36 9.80 0.30
CA ASN A 6 -29.89 8.68 1.12
C ASN A 6 -28.55 8.21 0.54
N LYS A 7 -27.45 8.82 0.99
CA LYS A 7 -26.10 8.43 0.54
C LYS A 7 -25.65 7.20 1.31
N ARG A 8 -25.92 6.02 0.76
CA ARG A 8 -25.19 4.80 1.16
C ARG A 8 -23.83 4.84 0.47
N ILE A 9 -22.78 5.04 1.26
CA ILE A 9 -21.39 4.99 0.77
C ILE A 9 -20.94 3.53 0.91
N ILE A 10 -20.63 2.90 -0.21
CA ILE A 10 -19.98 1.58 -0.24
C ILE A 10 -18.51 1.85 -0.48
N GLU A 11 -17.68 1.45 0.48
CA GLU A 11 -16.23 1.50 0.34
C GLU A 11 -15.77 0.22 -0.37
N MET A 12 -15.00 0.40 -1.45
CA MET A 12 -14.45 -0.70 -2.23
C MET A 12 -12.98 -0.84 -1.89
N CYS A 13 -12.63 -1.97 -1.27
CA CYS A 13 -11.27 -2.26 -0.85
C CYS A 13 -10.44 -2.93 -1.97
N ASN A 14 -11.08 -3.47 -3.01
CA ASN A 14 -10.43 -4.13 -4.13
C ASN A 14 -11.14 -3.79 -5.45
N THR A 15 -10.46 -3.09 -6.35
CA THR A 15 -10.98 -2.74 -7.68
C THR A 15 -10.76 -3.82 -8.73
N GLN A 16 -10.14 -4.95 -8.37
CA GLN A 16 -10.00 -6.14 -9.22
C GLN A 16 -10.96 -7.27 -8.80
N ASP A 17 -11.93 -6.96 -7.94
CA ASP A 17 -12.93 -7.91 -7.49
C ASP A 17 -13.89 -8.28 -8.64
N GLU A 18 -14.31 -9.54 -8.73
CA GLU A 18 -15.18 -10.03 -9.80
C GLU A 18 -16.58 -9.39 -9.80
N TYR A 19 -17.03 -8.85 -8.66
CA TYR A 19 -18.30 -8.15 -8.52
C TYR A 19 -18.20 -6.67 -8.92
N PHE A 20 -17.01 -6.19 -9.29
CA PHE A 20 -16.78 -4.80 -9.65
C PHE A 20 -16.84 -4.58 -11.17
N GLU A 21 -17.86 -3.85 -11.64
CA GLU A 21 -18.02 -3.52 -13.07
C GLU A 21 -17.50 -2.11 -13.42
N LYS A 22 -17.93 -1.07 -12.70
CA LYS A 22 -17.57 0.34 -12.98
C LYS A 22 -17.85 1.29 -11.82
N VAL A 23 -17.11 2.40 -11.77
CA VAL A 23 -17.41 3.55 -10.88
C VAL A 23 -18.04 4.69 -11.69
N ILE A 24 -19.07 5.32 -11.13
CA ILE A 24 -19.68 6.53 -11.69
C ILE A 24 -19.29 7.72 -10.82
N LEU A 25 -18.63 8.71 -11.43
CA LEU A 25 -18.26 9.96 -10.77
C LEU A 25 -19.33 11.02 -11.05
N PHE A 26 -19.87 11.61 -9.98
CA PHE A 26 -20.80 12.73 -10.10
C PHE A 26 -20.06 14.05 -9.93
N VAL A 27 -20.17 14.92 -10.94
CA VAL A 27 -19.65 16.29 -10.86
C VAL A 27 -20.68 17.18 -10.20
N SER A 28 -20.23 18.06 -9.30
CA SER A 28 -21.12 19.03 -8.66
C SER A 28 -21.81 19.91 -9.70
N PRO A 29 -23.14 20.14 -9.60
CA PRO A 29 -23.86 21.02 -10.51
C PRO A 29 -23.29 22.45 -10.54
N SER A 30 -22.70 22.92 -9.44
CA SER A 30 -22.04 24.24 -9.39
C SER A 30 -20.78 24.36 -10.25
N LYS A 31 -20.29 23.24 -10.79
CA LYS A 31 -19.11 23.15 -11.65
C LYS A 31 -19.49 22.79 -13.10
N SER A 32 -20.78 22.75 -13.44
CA SER A 32 -21.27 22.38 -14.78
C SER A 32 -20.96 23.40 -15.87
N ALA A 33 -20.45 24.58 -15.51
CA ALA A 33 -19.99 25.60 -16.47
C ALA A 33 -18.61 25.28 -17.07
N LEU A 34 -17.90 24.26 -16.57
CA LEU A 34 -16.65 23.79 -17.16
C LEU A 34 -16.95 23.06 -18.48
N ASN A 35 -16.12 23.28 -19.49
CA ASN A 35 -16.15 22.52 -20.74
C ASN A 35 -15.96 21.02 -20.43
N GLY A 36 -16.66 20.14 -21.16
CA GLY A 36 -16.62 18.69 -20.98
C GLY A 36 -15.22 18.11 -21.05
N GLU A 37 -14.33 18.68 -21.86
CA GLU A 37 -12.92 18.25 -21.95
C GLU A 37 -12.17 18.46 -20.62
N GLU A 38 -12.41 19.58 -19.95
CA GLU A 38 -11.72 19.91 -18.70
C GLU A 38 -12.26 19.09 -17.53
N ILE A 39 -13.56 18.77 -17.57
CA ILE A 39 -14.19 17.82 -16.65
C ILE A 39 -13.57 16.42 -16.83
N MET A 40 -13.43 15.94 -18.07
CA MET A 40 -12.80 14.64 -18.34
C MET A 40 -11.36 14.60 -17.86
N LYS A 41 -10.57 15.65 -18.13
CA LYS A 41 -9.17 15.74 -17.69
C LYS A 41 -9.04 15.69 -16.16
N GLN A 42 -9.93 16.36 -15.44
CA GLN A 42 -9.94 16.31 -13.97
C GLN A 42 -10.40 14.95 -13.43
N ALA A 43 -11.39 14.33 -14.05
CA ALA A 43 -11.85 12.99 -13.70
C ALA A 43 -10.74 11.95 -13.89
N ASP A 44 -10.05 11.97 -15.03
CA ASP A 44 -8.91 11.10 -15.31
C ASP A 44 -7.78 11.28 -14.29
N ALA A 45 -7.43 12.54 -13.99
CA ALA A 45 -6.41 12.84 -12.98
C ALA A 45 -6.82 12.32 -11.59
N TYR A 46 -8.10 12.41 -11.24
CA TYR A 46 -8.62 11.91 -9.98
C TYR A 46 -8.57 10.37 -9.90
N VAL A 47 -9.04 9.68 -10.93
CA VAL A 47 -9.01 8.20 -10.99
C VAL A 47 -7.57 7.67 -10.94
N ARG A 48 -6.63 8.30 -11.66
CA ARG A 48 -5.21 7.92 -11.62
C ARG A 48 -4.61 8.05 -10.22
N ARG A 49 -4.97 9.09 -9.47
CA ARG A 49 -4.53 9.28 -8.07
C ARG A 49 -5.11 8.22 -7.15
N LEU A 50 -6.36 7.82 -7.35
CA LEU A 50 -6.98 6.73 -6.58
C LEU A 50 -6.29 5.39 -6.86
N GLY A 51 -6.06 5.04 -8.13
CA GLY A 51 -5.40 3.78 -8.49
C GLY A 51 -3.96 3.68 -7.97
N SER A 52 -3.20 4.77 -8.07
CA SER A 52 -1.80 4.80 -7.58
C SER A 52 -1.67 4.84 -6.06
N ALA A 53 -2.69 5.29 -5.32
CA ALA A 53 -2.66 5.29 -3.86
C ALA A 53 -2.61 3.86 -3.28
N GLY A 54 -3.36 2.92 -3.87
CA GLY A 54 -3.35 1.50 -3.48
C GLY A 54 -1.99 0.85 -3.75
N GLU A 55 -1.46 1.00 -4.96
CA GLU A 55 -0.17 0.40 -5.36
C GLU A 55 1.02 0.93 -4.54
N ILE A 56 1.01 2.22 -4.19
CA ILE A 56 2.08 2.83 -3.36
C ILE A 56 2.05 2.25 -1.94
N GLN A 57 0.86 1.97 -1.40
CA GLN A 57 0.70 1.45 -0.04
C GLN A 57 1.17 0.01 0.05
N GLU A 58 0.81 -0.84 -0.92
CA GLU A 58 1.22 -2.25 -0.97
C GLU A 58 2.74 -2.40 -1.14
N ARG A 59 3.35 -1.63 -2.06
CA ARG A 59 4.81 -1.67 -2.26
C ARG A 59 5.59 -1.24 -1.02
N LYS A 60 5.10 -0.26 -0.27
CA LYS A 60 5.74 0.19 0.99
C LYS A 60 5.69 -0.88 2.07
N GLN A 61 4.56 -1.56 2.21
CA GLN A 61 4.40 -2.65 3.19
C GLN A 61 5.28 -3.85 2.85
N GLN A 62 5.35 -4.25 1.58
CA GLN A 62 6.24 -5.33 1.13
C GLN A 62 7.72 -4.99 1.38
N LYS A 63 8.16 -3.76 1.07
CA LYS A 63 9.55 -3.34 1.27
C LYS A 63 9.94 -3.29 2.74
N LYS A 64 9.02 -2.88 3.63
CA LYS A 64 9.22 -2.91 5.09
C LYS A 64 9.37 -4.34 5.61
N ARG A 65 8.50 -5.26 5.15
CA ARG A 65 8.53 -6.68 5.54
C ARG A 65 9.80 -7.39 5.08
N SER A 66 10.28 -7.10 3.86
CA SER A 66 11.55 -7.60 3.33
C SER A 66 12.74 -7.11 4.17
N ARG A 67 12.82 -5.81 4.49
CA ARG A 67 13.90 -5.27 5.34
C ARG A 67 13.95 -5.91 6.71
N ILE A 68 12.80 -6.07 7.38
CA ILE A 68 12.73 -6.70 8.70
C ILE A 68 13.25 -8.14 8.63
N ARG A 69 12.89 -8.89 7.58
CA ARG A 69 13.36 -10.26 7.38
C ARG A 69 14.87 -10.32 7.16
N SER A 70 15.43 -9.40 6.37
CA SER A 70 16.89 -9.31 6.15
C SER A 70 17.64 -8.94 7.43
N VAL A 71 17.14 -7.99 8.21
CA VAL A 71 17.76 -7.61 9.50
C VAL A 71 17.73 -8.78 10.47
N LEU A 72 16.62 -9.52 10.54
CA LEU A 72 16.48 -10.68 11.41
C LEU A 72 17.46 -11.81 11.01
N GLN A 73 17.62 -12.07 9.71
CA GLN A 73 18.56 -13.08 9.19
C GLN A 73 20.02 -12.73 9.47
N ILE A 74 20.41 -11.46 9.27
CA ILE A 74 21.77 -11.02 9.55
C ILE A 74 22.03 -11.08 11.07
N GLY A 75 21.08 -10.63 11.89
CA GLY A 75 21.18 -10.70 13.34
C GLY A 75 21.33 -12.13 13.87
N SER A 76 20.57 -13.09 13.32
CA SER A 76 20.68 -14.48 13.74
C SER A 76 22.01 -15.12 13.33
N ALA A 77 22.56 -14.77 12.17
CA ALA A 77 23.85 -15.28 11.71
C ALA A 77 25.02 -14.78 12.59
N VAL A 78 25.01 -13.51 12.99
CA VAL A 78 26.04 -12.92 13.86
C VAL A 78 26.03 -13.58 15.25
N LEU A 79 24.84 -13.80 15.82
CA LEU A 79 24.70 -14.46 17.12
C LEU A 79 25.17 -15.93 17.09
N ALA A 80 24.81 -16.67 16.04
CA ALA A 80 25.27 -18.05 15.89
C ALA A 80 26.80 -18.14 15.73
N GLY A 81 27.39 -17.24 14.93
CA GLY A 81 28.84 -17.17 14.75
C GLY A 81 29.58 -16.83 16.05
N ALA A 82 29.08 -15.86 16.83
CA ALA A 82 29.66 -15.51 18.13
C ALA A 82 29.57 -16.67 19.14
N GLY A 83 28.46 -17.41 19.15
CA GLY A 83 28.30 -18.60 20.00
C GLY A 83 29.29 -19.71 19.66
N ILE A 84 29.46 -20.02 18.37
CA ILE A 84 30.43 -21.03 17.92
C ILE A 84 31.85 -20.61 18.28
N MET A 85 32.20 -19.34 18.05
CA MET A 85 33.54 -18.84 18.38
C MET A 85 33.81 -18.85 19.89
N PHE A 86 32.83 -18.50 20.72
CA PHE A 86 32.93 -18.61 22.18
C PHE A 86 33.12 -20.07 22.62
N CYS A 87 32.37 -21.01 22.05
CA CYS A 87 32.54 -22.43 22.33
C CYS A 87 33.93 -22.93 21.93
N LEU A 88 34.43 -22.54 20.76
CA LEU A 88 35.77 -22.95 20.32
C LEU A 88 36.87 -22.41 21.24
N ILE A 89 36.78 -21.14 21.68
CA ILE A 89 37.75 -20.54 22.61
C ILE A 89 37.75 -21.24 23.98
N GLN A 90 36.58 -21.65 24.48
CA GLN A 90 36.47 -22.39 25.75
C GLN A 90 36.97 -23.84 25.64
N PHE A 91 36.85 -24.47 24.47
CA PHE A 91 37.22 -25.88 24.26
C PHE A 91 38.61 -26.09 23.67
N THR A 92 39.34 -25.04 23.26
CA THR A 92 40.78 -25.13 22.96
C THR A 92 41.59 -24.90 24.24
N PRO A 93 42.07 -25.96 24.93
CA PRO A 93 43.11 -25.76 25.92
C PRO A 93 44.37 -25.33 25.18
N LEU A 94 44.93 -24.16 25.52
CA LEU A 94 46.32 -23.86 25.18
C LEU A 94 47.19 -24.94 25.82
N PHE A 95 47.69 -25.86 25.00
CA PHE A 95 48.83 -26.73 25.28
C PHE A 95 49.91 -26.43 24.26
#